data_AF-A0A7X7R3X4-F1
#
_entry.id   AF-A0A7X7R3X4-F1
#
_cell.length_a   1.000
_cell.length_b   1.000
_cell.length_c   1.000
_cell.angle_alpha   90.00
_cell.angle_beta   90.00
_cell.angle_gamma   90.00
#
_symmetry.space_group_name_H-M   'P 1'
#
loop_
_entity.id
_entity.type
_entity.pdbx_description
1 polymer ?
#
loop_
_entity_poly.entity_id
_entity_poly.type
_entity_poly.pdbx_seq_one_letter_code
_entity_poly.pdbx_strand_id
1 'polypeptide(L)'
;METRLGYAAGAGPDGVKIWPAYLCFIIFGILMPFSKPEFKFTTLLLSLIIAIAVGFMAVNILIMAFNSGNADLRQTDGGFAREAVGSGMLFMIPFTVLAILAMVVLGWNAIMPFASAAVTTAAATAGTEAMKKGAQGIKNVLIPTVAAMVVSTVWMLLVGILP
;
A
#
# COMPACT_ATOMS: atom_id res chain seq x y z
N MET A 1 31.98 17.50 0.29
CA MET A 1 30.74 18.12 0.82
C MET A 1 29.70 17.02 0.90
N GLU A 2 29.50 16.48 2.11
CA GLU A 2 28.44 15.51 2.37
C GLU A 2 27.13 16.27 2.48
N THR A 3 26.28 16.15 1.46
CA THR A 3 24.91 16.63 1.53
C THR A 3 24.15 15.68 2.47
N ARG A 4 24.27 15.90 3.78
CA ARG A 4 23.37 15.28 4.76
C ARG A 4 21.97 15.84 4.52
N LEU A 5 21.19 15.13 3.70
CA LEU A 5 19.76 15.34 3.58
C LEU A 5 19.16 15.18 4.98
N GLY A 6 18.86 16.32 5.58
CA GLY A 6 18.39 16.41 6.96
C GLY A 6 17.02 15.79 7.10
N TYR A 7 16.96 14.50 7.41
CA TYR A 7 15.86 13.80 8.07
C TYR A 7 16.37 12.53 8.79
N ALA A 8 17.60 12.57 9.33
CA ALA A 8 18.14 11.51 10.18
C ALA A 8 17.61 11.59 11.62
N ALA A 9 16.36 12.01 11.81
CA ALA A 9 15.62 11.67 13.01
C ALA A 9 15.01 10.31 12.71
N GLY A 10 15.64 9.23 13.17
CA GLY A 10 14.99 7.92 13.22
C GLY A 10 13.62 8.11 13.85
N ALA A 11 12.60 7.45 13.30
CA ALA A 11 11.28 7.49 13.90
C ALA A 11 11.44 7.22 15.39
N GLY A 12 10.84 8.08 16.22
CA GLY A 12 10.86 7.93 17.66
C GLY A 12 10.37 6.54 18.09
N PRO A 13 10.48 6.20 19.38
CA PRO A 13 10.12 4.89 19.93
C PRO A 13 8.67 4.43 19.61
N ASP A 14 7.82 5.34 19.14
CA ASP A 14 6.54 5.04 18.51
C ASP A 14 6.72 4.52 17.08
N GLY A 15 7.08 3.23 16.96
CA GLY A 15 7.22 2.56 15.67
C GLY A 15 6.07 2.87 14.70
N VAL A 16 6.42 3.11 13.43
CA VAL A 16 5.46 3.57 12.42
C VAL A 16 4.27 2.61 12.32
N LYS A 17 3.09 3.18 12.53
CA LYS A 17 1.83 2.46 12.65
C LYS A 17 1.30 2.08 11.26
N ILE A 18 1.11 0.78 10.99
CA ILE A 18 0.61 0.26 9.70
C ILE A 18 -0.93 0.34 9.57
N TRP A 19 -1.65 0.54 10.68
CA TRP A 19 -3.13 0.59 10.67
C TRP A 19 -3.76 1.61 9.69
N PRO A 20 -3.16 2.79 9.37
CA PRO A 20 -3.74 3.69 8.38
C PRO A 20 -3.81 3.06 6.99
N ALA A 21 -2.85 2.21 6.63
CA ALA A 21 -2.86 1.46 5.38
C ALA A 21 -4.07 0.52 5.31
N TYR A 22 -4.29 -0.25 6.38
CA TYR A 22 -5.42 -1.17 6.46
C TYR A 22 -6.78 -0.45 6.39
N LEU A 23 -6.88 0.75 7.00
CA LEU A 23 -8.06 1.58 6.83
C LEU A 23 -8.27 2.02 5.38
N CYS A 24 -7.22 2.37 4.64
CA CYS A 24 -7.33 2.69 3.22
C CYS A 24 -7.89 1.49 2.44
N PHE A 25 -7.37 0.28 2.67
CA PHE A 25 -7.91 -0.94 2.05
C PHE A 25 -9.37 -1.19 2.41
N ILE A 26 -9.75 -1.04 3.69
CA ILE A 26 -11.14 -1.17 4.15
C ILE A 26 -12.04 -0.17 3.42
N ILE A 27 -11.63 1.09 3.32
CA ILE A 27 -12.40 2.13 2.61
C ILE A 27 -12.57 1.76 1.15
N PHE A 28 -11.49 1.38 0.45
CA PHE A 28 -11.61 0.90 -0.94
C PHE A 28 -12.58 -0.28 -1.07
N GLY A 29 -12.50 -1.25 -0.15
CA GLY A 29 -13.41 -2.41 -0.11
C GLY A 29 -14.87 -2.02 0.10
N ILE A 30 -15.17 -1.05 0.95
CA ILE A 30 -16.52 -0.52 1.20
C ILE A 30 -17.05 0.23 -0.02
N LEU A 31 -16.20 0.96 -0.74
CA LEU A 31 -16.61 1.72 -1.90
C LEU A 31 -16.91 0.81 -3.12
N MET A 32 -16.24 -0.34 -3.24
CA MET A 32 -16.38 -1.25 -4.40
C MET A 32 -17.81 -1.61 -4.84
N PRO A 33 -18.76 -1.99 -3.97
CA PRO A 33 -20.12 -2.34 -4.39
C PRO A 33 -20.88 -1.16 -5.00
N PHE A 34 -20.56 0.07 -4.63
CA PHE A 34 -21.19 1.26 -5.22
C PHE A 34 -20.73 1.52 -6.66
N SER A 35 -19.66 0.86 -7.10
CA SER A 35 -19.18 0.87 -8.47
C SER A 35 -19.88 -0.16 -9.36
N LYS A 36 -20.77 -0.99 -8.81
CA LYS A 36 -21.54 -2.00 -9.56
C LYS A 36 -22.96 -1.46 -9.87
N PRO A 37 -23.59 -1.89 -10.97
CA PRO A 37 -24.94 -1.45 -11.35
C PRO A 37 -26.01 -1.78 -10.31
N GLU A 38 -25.86 -2.91 -9.61
CA GLU A 38 -26.77 -3.34 -8.55
C GLU A 38 -26.01 -3.44 -7.24
N PHE A 39 -26.51 -2.76 -6.21
CA PHE A 39 -25.98 -2.90 -4.86
C PHE A 39 -26.48 -4.22 -4.25
N LYS A 40 -25.54 -5.12 -3.94
CA LYS A 40 -25.80 -6.36 -3.21
C LYS A 40 -24.98 -6.40 -1.94
N PHE A 41 -25.64 -6.74 -0.83
CA PHE A 41 -24.97 -6.85 0.46
C PHE A 41 -23.89 -7.94 0.48
N THR A 42 -24.09 -9.01 -0.30
CA THR A 42 -23.09 -10.07 -0.53
C THR A 42 -21.82 -9.52 -1.15
N THR A 43 -21.94 -8.64 -2.15
CA THR A 43 -20.82 -7.98 -2.84
C THR A 43 -20.04 -7.08 -1.90
N LEU A 44 -20.73 -6.34 -1.02
CA LEU A 44 -20.10 -5.53 0.04
C LEU A 44 -19.30 -6.39 1.03
N LEU A 45 -19.87 -7.48 1.52
CA LEU A 45 -19.17 -8.38 2.45
C LEU A 45 -17.94 -9.02 1.80
N LEU A 46 -18.10 -9.54 0.58
CA LEU A 46 -17.00 -10.17 -0.16
C LEU A 46 -15.91 -9.16 -0.52
N SER A 47 -16.27 -7.95 -0.96
CA SER A 47 -15.29 -6.90 -1.28
C SER A 47 -14.51 -6.46 -0.05
N LEU A 48 -15.16 -6.36 1.11
CA LEU A 48 -14.51 -6.04 2.38
C LEU A 48 -13.52 -7.14 2.79
N ILE A 49 -13.94 -8.41 2.74
CA ILE A 49 -13.06 -9.55 3.06
C ILE A 49 -11.84 -9.58 2.13
N ILE A 50 -12.08 -9.43 0.82
CA ILE A 50 -11.00 -9.41 -0.18
C ILE A 50 -10.07 -8.22 0.08
N ALA A 51 -10.58 -7.03 0.36
CA ALA A 51 -9.76 -5.85 0.59
C ALA A 51 -8.88 -6.00 1.84
N ILE A 52 -9.41 -6.58 2.92
CA ILE A 52 -8.63 -6.88 4.13
C ILE A 52 -7.54 -7.91 3.82
N ALA A 53 -7.90 -9.00 3.13
CA ALA A 53 -6.96 -10.06 2.76
C ALA A 53 -5.84 -9.53 1.85
N VAL A 54 -6.19 -8.72 0.84
CA VAL A 54 -5.25 -8.06 -0.06
C VAL A 54 -4.38 -7.06 0.69
N GLY A 55 -4.96 -6.25 1.59
CA GLY A 55 -4.19 -5.31 2.39
C GLY A 55 -3.16 -6.01 3.27
N PHE A 56 -3.57 -7.10 3.92
CA PHE A 56 -2.66 -7.95 4.70
C PHE A 56 -1.56 -8.54 3.82
N MET A 57 -1.93 -9.11 2.68
CA MET A 57 -0.99 -9.71 1.75
C MET A 57 0.00 -8.68 1.19
N ALA A 58 -0.47 -7.50 0.78
CA ALA A 58 0.35 -6.42 0.24
C ALA A 58 1.43 -5.98 1.25
N VAL A 59 1.02 -5.68 2.49
CA VAL A 59 1.96 -5.29 3.55
C VAL A 59 3.00 -6.38 3.78
N ASN A 60 2.58 -7.65 3.90
CA ASN A 60 3.49 -8.76 4.18
C ASN A 60 4.45 -9.03 3.02
N ILE A 61 3.98 -8.97 1.76
CA ILE A 61 4.82 -9.12 0.57
C ILE A 61 5.88 -8.02 0.52
N LEU A 62 5.52 -6.77 0.81
CA LEU A 62 6.47 -5.66 0.83
C LEU A 62 7.53 -5.85 1.92
N ILE A 63 7.11 -6.18 3.15
CA ILE A 63 8.03 -6.46 4.27
C ILE A 63 8.98 -7.62 3.91
N MET A 64 8.44 -8.69 3.33
CA MET A 64 9.23 -9.84 2.90
C MET A 64 10.23 -9.46 1.81
N ALA A 65 9.81 -8.71 0.79
CA ALA A 65 10.67 -8.24 -0.29
C ALA A 65 11.83 -7.38 0.22
N PHE A 66 11.57 -6.48 1.17
CA PHE A 66 12.63 -5.68 1.79
C PHE A 66 13.59 -6.53 2.62
N ASN A 67 13.06 -7.43 3.44
CA ASN A 67 13.87 -8.32 4.27
C ASN A 67 14.73 -9.30 3.46
N SER A 68 14.22 -9.82 2.35
CA SER A 68 14.99 -10.73 1.47
C SER A 68 16.00 -9.98 0.61
N GLY A 69 15.68 -8.75 0.19
CA GLY A 69 16.55 -7.93 -0.66
C GLY A 69 17.74 -7.31 0.07
N ASN A 70 17.68 -7.24 1.41
CA ASN A 70 18.61 -6.51 2.26
C ASN A 70 18.94 -7.29 3.55
N ALA A 71 19.53 -8.49 3.41
CA ALA A 71 19.88 -9.36 4.53
C ALA A 71 20.81 -8.68 5.56
N ASP A 72 21.76 -7.87 5.10
CA ASP A 72 22.72 -7.18 5.96
C ASP A 72 22.05 -6.10 6.83
N LEU A 73 21.11 -5.35 6.25
CA LEU A 73 20.31 -4.36 6.97
C LEU A 73 19.34 -5.01 7.94
N ARG A 74 18.76 -6.16 7.58
CA ARG A 74 17.90 -6.93 8.49
C ARG A 74 18.66 -7.39 9.74
N GLN A 75 19.93 -7.74 9.63
CA GLN A 75 20.76 -8.13 10.77
C GLN A 75 21.11 -6.93 11.68
N THR A 76 21.21 -5.74 11.10
CA THR A 76 21.59 -4.50 11.81
C THR A 76 20.39 -3.79 12.43
N ASP A 77 19.26 -3.76 11.72
CA ASP A 77 17.98 -3.18 12.15
C ASP A 77 16.83 -4.09 11.70
N GLY A 78 16.40 -5.02 12.56
CA GLY A 78 15.30 -5.94 12.25
C GLY A 78 13.94 -5.26 12.04
N GLY A 79 13.79 -3.99 12.43
CA GLY A 79 12.56 -3.21 12.27
C GLY A 79 12.49 -2.39 10.98
N PHE A 80 13.60 -2.25 10.24
CA PHE A 80 13.72 -1.31 9.13
C PHE A 80 12.62 -1.49 8.07
N ALA A 81 12.34 -2.73 7.68
CA ALA A 81 11.39 -3.06 6.63
C ALA A 81 9.96 -2.68 7.02
N ARG A 82 9.59 -2.91 8.29
CA ARG A 82 8.26 -2.59 8.81
C ARG A 82 8.05 -1.09 8.86
N GLU A 83 9.08 -0.34 9.25
CA GLU A 83 9.03 1.12 9.31
C GLU A 83 8.98 1.74 7.92
N ALA A 84 9.81 1.25 6.98
CA ALA A 84 9.80 1.71 5.59
C ALA A 84 8.45 1.48 4.92
N VAL A 85 7.86 0.28 5.10
CA VAL A 85 6.52 -0.02 4.60
C VAL A 85 5.45 0.83 5.28
N GLY A 86 5.52 0.99 6.60
CA GLY A 86 4.60 1.84 7.36
C GLY A 86 4.59 3.27 6.83
N SER A 87 5.77 3.86 6.64
CA SER A 87 5.94 5.23 6.14
C SER A 87 5.50 5.36 4.68
N GLY A 88 5.87 4.41 3.83
CA GLY A 88 5.46 4.41 2.43
C GLY A 88 3.95 4.29 2.25
N MET A 89 3.29 3.44 3.05
CA MET A 89 1.85 3.21 2.96
C MET A 89 0.99 4.40 3.40
N LEU A 90 1.55 5.40 4.10
CA LEU A 90 0.84 6.65 4.37
C LEU A 90 0.47 7.40 3.07
N PHE A 91 1.21 7.17 1.99
CA PHE A 91 0.88 7.73 0.67
C PHE A 91 -0.39 7.15 0.06
N MET A 92 -1.00 6.10 0.62
CA MET A 92 -2.32 5.62 0.19
C MET A 92 -3.46 6.57 0.55
N ILE A 93 -3.29 7.37 1.62
CA ILE A 93 -4.32 8.27 2.15
C ILE A 93 -4.84 9.25 1.08
N PRO A 94 -4.00 10.04 0.38
CA PRO A 94 -4.49 10.97 -0.64
C PRO A 94 -5.28 10.28 -1.77
N PHE A 95 -4.85 9.10 -2.23
CA PHE A 95 -5.60 8.35 -3.26
C PHE A 95 -6.93 7.82 -2.75
N THR A 96 -7.01 7.45 -1.47
CA THR A 96 -8.25 7.02 -0.83
C THR A 96 -9.24 8.17 -0.76
N VAL A 97 -8.78 9.37 -0.38
CA VAL A 97 -9.59 10.58 -0.40
C VAL A 97 -10.06 10.91 -1.82
N LEU A 98 -9.18 10.82 -2.81
CA LEU A 98 -9.53 11.06 -4.21
C LEU A 98 -10.57 10.04 -4.72
N ALA A 99 -10.50 8.78 -4.30
CA ALA A 99 -11.49 7.78 -4.67
C ALA A 99 -12.87 8.07 -4.09
N ILE A 100 -12.93 8.51 -2.82
CA ILE A 100 -14.18 8.96 -2.19
C ILE A 100 -14.75 10.15 -2.97
N LEU A 101 -13.94 11.16 -3.27
CA LEU A 101 -14.39 12.35 -4.01
C LEU A 101 -14.87 11.99 -5.42
N ALA A 102 -14.11 11.15 -6.13
CA ALA A 102 -14.46 10.71 -7.47
C ALA A 102 -15.81 9.98 -7.48
N MET A 103 -16.04 9.08 -6.52
CA MET A 103 -17.29 8.35 -6.42
C MET A 103 -18.46 9.22 -5.94
N VAL A 104 -18.29 9.92 -4.81
CA VAL A 104 -19.40 10.59 -4.10
C VAL A 104 -19.74 11.94 -4.71
N VAL A 105 -18.74 12.72 -5.14
CA VAL A 105 -18.95 14.08 -5.64
C VAL A 105 -19.11 14.08 -7.16
N LEU A 106 -18.28 13.31 -7.87
CA LEU A 106 -18.24 13.33 -9.33
C LEU A 106 -19.07 12.20 -9.98
N GLY A 107 -19.49 11.19 -9.21
CA GLY A 107 -20.20 10.02 -9.74
C GLY A 107 -19.34 9.14 -10.66
N TRP A 108 -18.02 9.24 -10.56
CA TRP A 108 -17.09 8.49 -11.41
C TRP A 108 -16.80 7.11 -10.84
N ASN A 109 -16.90 6.09 -11.70
CA ASN A 109 -16.51 4.73 -11.37
C ASN A 109 -14.99 4.53 -11.51
N ALA A 110 -14.22 5.16 -10.61
CA ALA A 110 -12.76 5.22 -10.68
C ALA A 110 -12.04 4.62 -9.47
N ILE A 111 -12.75 3.88 -8.60
CA ILE A 111 -12.18 3.32 -7.35
C ILE A 111 -10.95 2.44 -7.65
N MET A 112 -11.06 1.50 -8.58
CA MET A 112 -9.98 0.55 -8.87
C MET A 112 -8.72 1.22 -9.42
N PRO A 113 -8.80 2.17 -10.37
CA PRO A 113 -7.65 3.01 -10.75
C PRO A 113 -6.98 3.68 -9.56
N PHE A 114 -7.75 4.31 -8.66
CA PHE A 114 -7.18 4.95 -7.46
C PHE A 114 -6.56 3.94 -6.49
N ALA A 115 -7.19 2.79 -6.28
CA ALA A 115 -6.66 1.74 -5.42
C ALA A 115 -5.33 1.18 -5.97
N SER A 116 -5.24 0.94 -7.28
CA SER A 116 -4.02 0.47 -7.93
C SER A 116 -2.90 1.52 -7.86
N ALA A 117 -3.21 2.79 -8.13
CA ALA A 117 -2.27 3.89 -8.00
C ALA A 117 -1.78 4.03 -6.55
N ALA A 118 -2.69 3.94 -5.57
CA ALA A 118 -2.37 4.00 -4.15
C ALA A 118 -1.34 2.95 -3.75
N VAL A 119 -1.60 1.68 -4.09
CA VAL A 119 -0.73 0.54 -3.72
C VAL A 119 0.61 0.62 -4.44
N THR A 120 0.62 0.99 -5.72
CA THR A 120 1.85 1.12 -6.51
C THR A 120 2.73 2.27 -6.00
N THR A 121 2.14 3.45 -5.76
CA THR A 121 2.86 4.60 -5.21
C THR A 121 3.36 4.31 -3.81
N ALA A 122 2.54 3.70 -2.95
CA ALA A 122 2.95 3.32 -1.60
C ALA A 122 4.13 2.34 -1.57
N ALA A 123 4.17 1.38 -2.50
CA ALA A 123 5.29 0.46 -2.62
C ALA A 123 6.56 1.15 -3.11
N ALA A 124 6.43 2.05 -4.08
CA ALA A 124 7.56 2.85 -4.57
C ALA A 124 8.12 3.77 -3.47
N THR A 125 7.26 4.48 -2.73
CA THR A 125 7.68 5.34 -1.62
C THR A 125 8.28 4.52 -0.48
N ALA A 126 7.72 3.35 -0.13
CA ALA A 126 8.33 2.43 0.83
C ALA A 126 9.76 2.04 0.42
N GLY A 127 10.01 1.85 -0.89
CA GLY A 127 11.35 1.62 -1.42
C GLY A 127 12.30 2.79 -1.19
N THR A 128 11.81 4.02 -1.38
CA THR A 128 12.60 5.22 -1.09
C THR A 128 12.85 5.41 0.41
N GLU A 129 11.91 5.05 1.28
CA GLU A 129 12.09 5.07 2.74
C GLU A 129 13.10 4.00 3.20
N ALA A 130 13.06 2.81 2.60
CA ALA A 130 14.08 1.78 2.85
C ALA A 130 15.47 2.27 2.44
N MET A 131 15.58 2.99 1.32
CA MET A 131 16.86 3.56 0.87
C MET A 131 17.42 4.61 1.83
N LYS A 132 16.57 5.44 2.45
CA LYS A 132 17.01 6.39 3.50
C LYS A 132 17.59 5.67 4.72
N LYS A 133 17.15 4.44 4.99
CA LYS A 133 17.65 3.58 6.07
C LYS A 133 18.90 2.78 5.71
N GLY A 134 19.46 2.98 4.50
CA GLY A 134 20.71 2.36 4.06
C GLY A 134 20.52 1.23 3.05
N ALA A 135 19.29 0.88 2.66
CA ALA A 135 19.04 -0.09 1.60
C ALA A 135 19.56 0.43 0.25
N GLN A 136 20.48 -0.29 -0.40
CA GLN A 136 21.10 0.20 -1.63
C GLN A 136 20.56 -0.46 -2.91
N GLY A 137 20.39 0.37 -3.94
CA GLY A 137 20.09 -0.04 -5.31
C GLY A 137 18.62 0.14 -5.72
N ILE A 138 18.42 0.38 -7.02
CA ILE A 138 17.09 0.61 -7.62
C ILE A 138 16.15 -0.59 -7.46
N LYS A 139 16.70 -1.79 -7.22
CA LYS A 139 15.94 -3.01 -6.92
C LYS A 139 14.98 -2.86 -5.73
N ASN A 140 15.34 -2.02 -4.74
CA ASN A 140 14.53 -1.77 -3.55
C ASN A 140 13.29 -0.91 -3.84
N VAL A 141 13.23 -0.26 -5.00
CA VAL A 141 12.02 0.42 -5.48
C VAL A 141 11.32 -0.44 -6.53
N LEU A 142 12.08 -1.03 -7.46
CA LEU A 142 11.54 -1.79 -8.58
C LEU A 142 10.79 -3.07 -8.13
N ILE A 143 11.41 -3.90 -7.29
CA ILE A 143 10.83 -5.19 -6.88
C ILE A 143 9.53 -4.97 -6.09
N PRO A 144 9.47 -4.10 -5.06
CA PRO A 144 8.23 -3.83 -4.35
C PRO A 144 7.14 -3.23 -5.25
N THR A 145 7.51 -2.35 -6.18
CA THR A 145 6.55 -1.74 -7.13
C THR A 145 5.96 -2.78 -8.06
N VAL A 146 6.78 -3.67 -8.65
CA VAL A 146 6.28 -4.76 -9.51
C VAL A 146 5.40 -5.72 -8.72
N ALA A 147 5.80 -6.08 -7.49
CA ALA A 147 4.98 -6.91 -6.61
C ALA A 147 3.63 -6.24 -6.30
N ALA A 148 3.64 -4.94 -6.01
CA ALA A 148 2.44 -4.14 -5.80
C ALA A 148 1.53 -4.09 -7.03
N MET A 149 2.08 -3.97 -8.24
CA MET A 149 1.31 -4.03 -9.49
C MET A 149 0.66 -5.39 -9.71
N VAL A 150 1.36 -6.48 -9.40
CA VAL A 150 0.79 -7.83 -9.48
C VAL A 150 -0.34 -7.99 -8.48
N VAL A 151 -0.12 -7.58 -7.23
CA VAL A 151 -1.14 -7.64 -6.16
C VAL A 151 -2.36 -6.79 -6.51
N SER A 152 -2.17 -5.57 -7.02
CA SER A 152 -3.29 -4.69 -7.41
C SER A 152 -4.06 -5.25 -8.60
N THR A 153 -3.37 -5.86 -9.57
CA THR A 153 -4.01 -6.53 -10.70
C THR A 153 -4.84 -7.73 -10.26
N VAL A 154 -4.28 -8.58 -9.39
CA VAL A 154 -5.01 -9.72 -8.81
C VAL A 154 -6.23 -9.24 -8.04
N TRP A 155 -6.10 -8.19 -7.23
CA TRP A 155 -7.22 -7.60 -6.51
C TRP A 155 -8.31 -7.10 -7.47
N MET A 156 -7.94 -6.42 -8.54
CA MET A 156 -8.87 -5.95 -9.57
C MET A 156 -9.65 -7.10 -10.21
N LEU A 157 -8.98 -8.21 -10.55
CA LEU A 157 -9.62 -9.39 -11.11
C LEU A 157 -10.59 -10.03 -10.11
N LEU A 158 -10.18 -10.17 -8.85
CA LEU A 158 -11.01 -10.71 -7.76
C LEU A 158 -12.28 -9.90 -7.54
N VAL A 159 -12.20 -8.57 -7.63
CA VAL A 159 -13.40 -7.74 -7.50
C VAL A 159 -14.24 -7.72 -8.78
N GLY A 160 -13.59 -7.85 -9.94
CA GLY A 160 -14.27 -7.97 -11.23
C GLY A 160 -15.27 -9.12 -11.26
N ILE A 161 -14.91 -10.26 -10.68
CA ILE A 161 -15.75 -11.48 -10.62
C ILE A 161 -16.80 -11.47 -9.50
N LEU A 162 -16.83 -10.46 -8.63
CA LEU A 162 -17.86 -10.38 -7.58
C LEU A 162 -19.28 -10.19 -8.17
N PRO A 163 -20.29 -10.83 -7.55
CA PRO A 163 -21.67 -10.86 -8.03
C PRO A 163 -22.39 -9.51 -7.95
#